data_AF-A0A3B8LSU4-F1
#
_entry.id   AF-A0A3B8LSU4-F1
#
_cell.length_a   1.000
_cell.length_b   1.000
_cell.length_c   1.000
_cell.angle_alpha   90.00
_cell.angle_beta   90.00
_cell.angle_gamma   90.00
#
_symmetry.space_group_name_H-M   'P 1'
#
loop_
_entity.id
_entity.type
_entity.pdbx_description
1 polymer ?
#
loop_
_entity_poly.entity_id
_entity_poly.type
_entity_poly.pdbx_seq_one_letter_code
_entity_poly.pdbx_strand_id
1 'polypeptide(L)'
;MMKPKVPVSRAVFSIIAVLNCAAVAVAENRFSLVAPGEPLPGVVAGSHAMEQDAAVDLCRYLSRICGQNITVSDKAAAGRITIHVGRDRFVEQHVGEIHKLRADGYVIRCLERDGRLHLVLAGNVGRAAQWAVERFLTDHCGVRWLFPDRVHGEVVPSRKTITVDRRLSKTFEPDFVNRANCGMYFFSPPRKLLRLAPYGDGQYGNHALQYIFAAKQFREHPDWFAMFDGKRQWWSYGNGWQICTTHPGTVDRAVAYIDEFFKKRPNAPVVSVGQNDGNGWCECERCKTFVNSVKPAYTLSERWFHWVNRVAHRVGKTHPGKWVEAMAYSNTSTPPRFQLEPNVAVTKTFVLDSEFQQAEQWRTVCRSVNLYSYMYGGSFLGFRHYPRAAQQFLKWGHDELGALSHITECAG
;
A
#
# COMPACT_ATOMS: atom_id res chain seq x y z
N MET A 1 -83.00 -55.70 43.60
CA MET A 1 -81.52 -55.70 43.73
C MET A 1 -81.01 -54.27 43.48
N MET A 2 -80.80 -53.47 44.53
CA MET A 2 -79.47 -53.01 45.05
C MET A 2 -78.54 -52.46 43.95
N LYS A 3 -77.94 -51.25 43.95
CA LYS A 3 -77.90 -50.01 44.76
C LYS A 3 -77.12 -48.95 43.86
N PRO A 4 -76.75 -47.70 44.25
CA PRO A 4 -77.18 -46.48 43.52
C PRO A 4 -76.08 -45.44 43.08
N LYS A 5 -76.55 -44.34 42.44
CA LYS A 5 -76.14 -42.90 42.53
C LYS A 5 -74.90 -42.29 41.79
N VAL A 6 -75.22 -41.22 41.03
CA VAL A 6 -74.62 -39.84 40.97
C VAL A 6 -73.61 -39.49 39.83
N PRO A 7 -73.65 -38.25 39.28
CA PRO A 7 -73.45 -37.92 37.86
C PRO A 7 -72.13 -37.20 37.56
N VAL A 8 -71.80 -36.98 36.27
CA VAL A 8 -70.65 -36.15 35.87
C VAL A 8 -71.02 -35.10 34.82
N SER A 9 -70.62 -33.88 35.16
CA SER A 9 -70.89 -32.57 34.59
C SER A 9 -70.15 -32.26 33.29
N ARG A 10 -70.77 -31.42 32.44
CA ARG A 10 -70.13 -30.65 31.38
C ARG A 10 -69.21 -29.57 31.98
N ALA A 11 -67.94 -29.54 31.59
CA ALA A 11 -67.05 -28.40 31.81
C ALA A 11 -66.25 -28.13 30.52
N VAL A 12 -66.50 -26.97 29.91
CA VAL A 12 -65.71 -26.38 28.84
C VAL A 12 -64.60 -25.57 29.50
N PHE A 13 -63.35 -25.97 29.32
CA PHE A 13 -62.19 -25.20 29.78
C PHE A 13 -61.72 -24.26 28.67
N SER A 14 -62.00 -22.96 28.83
CA SER A 14 -61.28 -21.90 28.15
C SER A 14 -60.03 -21.58 28.96
N ILE A 15 -58.85 -21.96 28.45
CA ILE A 15 -57.56 -21.57 29.01
C ILE A 15 -57.23 -20.18 28.47
N ILE A 16 -57.29 -19.16 29.32
CA ILE A 16 -56.71 -17.85 29.05
C ILE A 16 -55.22 -17.95 29.36
N ALA A 17 -54.38 -17.99 28.31
CA ALA A 17 -52.94 -17.84 28.43
C ALA A 17 -52.60 -16.34 28.47
N VAL A 18 -52.26 -15.82 29.65
CA VAL A 18 -51.65 -14.49 29.81
C VAL A 18 -50.18 -14.60 29.39
N LEU A 19 -49.89 -14.28 28.13
CA LEU A 19 -48.53 -14.10 27.63
C LEU A 19 -48.01 -12.73 28.08
N ASN A 20 -47.22 -12.73 29.17
CA ASN A 20 -46.38 -11.59 29.55
C ASN A 20 -45.23 -11.47 28.53
N CYS A 21 -45.46 -10.73 27.44
CA CYS A 21 -44.39 -10.27 26.55
C CYS A 21 -43.60 -9.15 27.25
N ALA A 22 -42.61 -9.51 28.05
CA ALA A 22 -41.51 -8.60 28.34
C ALA A 22 -40.70 -8.43 27.05
N ALA A 23 -41.08 -7.43 26.24
CA ALA A 23 -40.23 -6.95 25.16
C ALA A 23 -38.97 -6.37 25.81
N VAL A 24 -37.90 -7.17 25.86
CA VAL A 24 -36.56 -6.65 26.08
C VAL A 24 -36.29 -5.74 24.88
N ALA A 25 -36.45 -4.43 25.09
CA ALA A 25 -35.99 -3.44 24.14
C ALA A 25 -34.49 -3.64 23.99
N VAL A 26 -34.08 -4.35 22.94
CA VAL A 26 -32.69 -4.34 22.49
C VAL A 26 -32.46 -2.89 22.06
N ALA A 27 -31.84 -2.09 22.93
CA ALA A 27 -31.44 -0.74 22.59
C ALA A 27 -30.71 -0.80 21.25
N GLU A 28 -31.15 -0.02 20.26
CA GLU A 28 -30.47 0.05 18.98
C GLU A 28 -28.99 0.34 19.24
N ASN A 29 -28.13 -0.63 18.94
CA ASN A 29 -26.68 -0.53 19.13
C ASN A 29 -26.04 0.40 18.09
N ARG A 30 -26.83 1.31 17.51
CA ARG A 30 -26.44 2.28 16.50
C ARG A 30 -26.66 3.68 17.06
N PHE A 31 -25.95 4.64 16.51
CA PHE A 31 -26.15 6.05 16.79
C PHE A 31 -26.28 6.82 15.48
N SER A 32 -27.06 7.90 15.51
CA SER A 32 -27.13 8.87 14.44
C SER A 32 -25.84 9.69 14.43
N LEU A 33 -24.99 9.47 13.44
CA LEU A 33 -23.84 10.35 13.19
C LEU A 33 -24.31 11.71 12.66
N VAL A 34 -25.34 11.67 11.80
CA VAL A 34 -26.08 12.83 11.30
C VAL A 34 -27.55 12.44 11.22
N ALA A 35 -28.45 13.30 11.68
CA ALA A 35 -29.89 13.16 11.53
C ALA A 35 -30.57 14.54 11.45
N PRO A 36 -31.77 14.65 10.86
CA PRO A 36 -32.54 15.90 10.91
C PRO A 36 -32.84 16.33 12.34
N GLY A 37 -32.60 17.59 12.67
CA GLY A 37 -32.89 18.16 13.99
C GLY A 37 -31.90 17.80 15.10
N GLU A 38 -30.90 16.95 14.84
CA GLU A 38 -29.81 16.66 15.77
C GLU A 38 -28.60 17.58 15.52
N PRO A 39 -27.79 17.91 16.55
CA PRO A 39 -26.54 18.62 16.36
C PRO A 39 -25.58 17.87 15.43
N LEU A 40 -24.93 18.61 14.52
CA LEU A 40 -23.89 18.06 13.66
C LEU A 40 -22.68 17.54 14.49
N PRO A 41 -21.98 16.49 14.01
CA PRO A 41 -20.80 16.00 14.67
C PRO A 41 -19.65 17.02 14.58
N GLY A 42 -18.85 17.12 15.63
CA GLY A 42 -17.59 17.86 15.55
C GLY A 42 -16.56 17.04 14.78
N VAL A 43 -15.79 17.64 13.86
CA VAL A 43 -14.71 16.95 13.15
C VAL A 43 -13.39 17.61 13.49
N VAL A 44 -12.46 16.86 14.09
CA VAL A 44 -11.12 17.33 14.49
C VAL A 44 -10.08 16.58 13.66
N ALA A 45 -9.01 17.27 13.27
CA ALA A 45 -7.91 16.71 12.50
C ALA A 45 -6.62 16.62 13.33
N GLY A 46 -5.78 15.62 13.02
CA GLY A 46 -4.39 15.60 13.43
C GLY A 46 -3.57 16.73 12.78
N SER A 47 -2.34 16.94 13.26
CA SER A 47 -1.51 18.08 12.84
C SER A 47 -0.81 17.88 11.49
N HIS A 48 -0.77 16.66 10.96
CA HIS A 48 -0.08 16.39 9.70
C HIS A 48 -0.93 16.84 8.50
N ALA A 49 -0.33 17.47 7.48
CA ALA A 49 -1.07 18.03 6.33
C ALA A 49 -2.00 17.00 5.65
N MET A 50 -1.55 15.76 5.47
CA MET A 50 -2.38 14.68 4.91
C MET A 50 -3.60 14.32 5.78
N GLU A 51 -3.52 14.47 7.10
CA GLU A 51 -4.64 14.22 8.02
C GLU A 51 -5.66 15.35 7.92
N GLN A 52 -5.19 16.59 7.80
CA GLN A 52 -6.02 17.77 7.56
C GLN A 52 -6.76 17.67 6.22
N ASP A 53 -6.05 17.28 5.15
CA ASP A 53 -6.64 17.03 3.84
C ASP A 53 -7.73 15.93 3.91
N ALA A 54 -7.47 14.83 4.63
CA ALA A 54 -8.43 13.76 4.83
C ALA A 54 -9.67 14.22 5.62
N ALA A 55 -9.50 15.07 6.63
CA ALA A 55 -10.60 15.63 7.41
C ALA A 55 -11.50 16.55 6.56
N VAL A 56 -10.89 17.42 5.75
CA VAL A 56 -11.60 18.27 4.80
C VAL A 56 -12.38 17.42 3.79
N ASP A 57 -11.78 16.34 3.31
CA ASP A 57 -12.41 15.42 2.37
C ASP A 57 -13.61 14.70 3.00
N LEU A 58 -13.47 14.19 4.23
CA LEU A 58 -14.58 13.61 5.00
C LEU A 58 -15.75 14.59 5.12
N CYS A 59 -15.48 15.81 5.59
CA CYS A 59 -16.47 16.87 5.74
C CYS A 59 -17.22 17.16 4.42
N ARG A 60 -16.48 17.21 3.30
CA ARG A 60 -17.07 17.39 1.96
C ARG A 60 -18.05 16.27 1.61
N TYR A 61 -17.68 15.01 1.84
CA TYR A 61 -18.57 13.88 1.52
C TYR A 61 -19.78 13.83 2.43
N LEU A 62 -19.59 13.95 3.75
CA LEU A 62 -20.71 13.95 4.68
C LEU A 62 -21.70 15.06 4.34
N SER A 63 -21.20 16.26 4.01
CA SER A 63 -22.05 17.38 3.59
C SER A 63 -22.85 17.09 2.32
N ARG A 64 -22.22 16.49 1.31
CA ARG A 64 -22.90 16.07 0.06
C ARG A 64 -23.95 14.99 0.31
N ILE A 65 -23.69 14.08 1.25
CA ILE A 65 -24.62 13.00 1.59
C ILE A 65 -25.85 13.56 2.31
N CYS A 66 -25.66 14.35 3.37
CA CYS A 66 -26.76 14.80 4.22
C CYS A 66 -27.42 16.11 3.77
N GLY A 67 -26.74 16.90 2.94
CA GLY A 67 -27.16 18.23 2.52
C GLY A 67 -27.01 19.29 3.61
N GLN A 68 -26.26 19.02 4.68
CA GLN A 68 -25.92 20.00 5.73
C GLN A 68 -24.43 20.35 5.66
N ASN A 69 -24.06 21.59 5.98
CA ASN A 69 -22.67 22.04 5.90
C ASN A 69 -21.87 21.57 7.12
N ILE A 70 -21.02 20.56 6.95
CA ILE A 70 -20.10 20.05 7.97
C ILE A 70 -18.70 20.54 7.64
N THR A 71 -18.01 21.15 8.62
CA THR A 71 -16.65 21.67 8.47
C THR A 71 -15.73 21.12 9.55
N VAL A 72 -14.43 21.13 9.27
CA VAL A 72 -13.40 20.82 10.28
C VAL A 72 -13.41 21.91 11.35
N SER A 73 -13.20 21.52 12.60
CA SER A 73 -13.12 22.37 13.78
C SER A 73 -11.88 21.99 14.59
N ASP A 74 -11.17 22.98 15.13
CA ASP A 74 -10.02 22.74 16.01
C ASP A 74 -10.45 22.33 17.43
N LYS A 75 -11.75 22.34 17.70
CA LYS A 75 -12.34 21.98 19.00
C LYS A 75 -13.40 20.91 18.80
N ALA A 76 -13.36 19.89 19.67
CA ALA A 76 -14.47 18.96 19.83
C ALA A 76 -15.76 19.77 20.10
N ALA A 77 -16.76 19.59 19.25
CA ALA A 77 -17.99 20.37 19.33
C ALA A 77 -18.71 20.15 20.67
N ALA A 78 -19.65 21.03 21.01
CA ALA A 78 -20.63 20.79 22.09
C ALA A 78 -21.60 19.63 21.77
N GLY A 79 -21.53 19.06 20.56
CA GLY A 79 -22.31 17.90 20.14
C GLY A 79 -21.91 16.62 20.88
N ARG A 80 -22.82 15.65 20.89
CA ARG A 80 -22.61 14.34 21.53
C ARG A 80 -21.54 13.48 20.84
N ILE A 81 -21.16 13.82 19.61
CA ILE A 81 -20.28 13.02 18.76
C ILE A 81 -19.11 13.85 18.25
N THR A 82 -17.90 13.33 18.39
CA THR A 82 -16.69 13.89 17.77
C THR A 82 -16.08 12.85 16.83
N ILE A 83 -15.70 13.28 15.62
CA ILE A 83 -14.95 12.48 14.66
C ILE A 83 -13.50 12.97 14.68
N HIS A 84 -12.57 12.06 14.95
CA HIS A 84 -11.13 12.31 14.97
C HIS A 84 -10.53 11.74 13.70
N VAL A 85 -9.93 12.60 12.86
CA VAL A 85 -9.29 12.21 11.60
C VAL A 85 -7.78 12.42 11.73
N GLY A 86 -7.02 11.32 11.76
CA GLY A 86 -5.59 11.36 12.08
C GLY A 86 -5.29 11.42 13.57
N ARG A 87 -4.00 11.60 13.92
CA ARG A 87 -3.49 11.51 15.29
C ARG A 87 -3.59 12.84 16.04
N ASP A 88 -4.81 13.19 16.44
CA ASP A 88 -5.02 14.30 17.36
C ASP A 88 -4.72 13.90 18.83
N ARG A 89 -4.85 14.86 19.76
CA ARG A 89 -4.59 14.62 21.18
C ARG A 89 -5.44 13.49 21.77
N PHE A 90 -6.71 13.38 21.36
CA PHE A 90 -7.60 12.34 21.89
C PHE A 90 -7.13 10.97 21.43
N VAL A 91 -6.79 10.83 20.14
CA VAL A 91 -6.29 9.59 19.55
C VAL A 91 -4.98 9.15 20.19
N GLU A 92 -4.03 10.06 20.38
CA GLU A 92 -2.74 9.77 21.03
C GLU A 92 -2.91 9.28 22.48
N GLN A 93 -3.94 9.76 23.19
CA GLN A 93 -4.21 9.36 24.57
C GLN A 93 -4.97 8.03 24.70
N HIS A 94 -5.86 7.71 23.75
CA HIS A 94 -6.84 6.63 23.92
C HIS A 94 -6.67 5.46 22.93
N VAL A 95 -5.80 5.60 21.92
CA VAL A 95 -5.59 4.60 20.87
C VAL A 95 -4.10 4.36 20.63
N GLY A 96 -3.38 4.06 21.72
CA GLY A 96 -1.92 3.92 21.70
C GLY A 96 -1.39 2.79 20.81
N GLU A 97 -2.21 1.82 20.43
CA GLU A 97 -1.83 0.77 19.49
C GLU A 97 -1.60 1.26 18.06
N ILE A 98 -2.01 2.49 17.72
CA ILE A 98 -1.81 3.08 16.39
C ILE A 98 -0.33 3.05 15.97
N HIS A 99 0.59 3.27 16.92
CA HIS A 99 2.04 3.25 16.68
C HIS A 99 2.59 1.85 16.39
N LYS A 100 1.82 0.80 16.68
CA LYS A 100 2.19 -0.60 16.46
C LYS A 100 1.63 -1.15 15.15
N LEU A 101 0.76 -0.41 14.48
CA LEU A 101 0.15 -0.84 13.23
C LEU A 101 1.23 -0.97 12.15
N ARG A 102 1.19 -2.07 11.42
CA ARG A 102 2.10 -2.39 10.34
C ARG A 102 2.00 -1.34 9.24
N ALA A 103 3.15 -0.78 8.87
CA ALA A 103 3.31 0.17 7.78
C ALA A 103 2.27 1.30 7.83
N ASP A 104 1.34 1.29 6.89
CA ASP A 104 0.35 2.33 6.70
C ASP A 104 -1.06 1.90 7.14
N GLY A 105 -1.11 0.93 8.06
CA GLY A 105 -2.32 0.46 8.73
C GLY A 105 -3.06 1.54 9.53
N TYR A 106 -4.36 1.33 9.70
CA TYR A 106 -5.30 2.28 10.28
C TYR A 106 -6.42 1.60 11.06
N VAL A 107 -7.13 2.39 11.86
CA VAL A 107 -8.32 1.97 12.61
C VAL A 107 -9.54 2.79 12.20
N ILE A 108 -10.69 2.15 12.30
CA ILE A 108 -12.02 2.77 12.26
C ILE A 108 -12.73 2.31 13.52
N ARG A 109 -12.86 3.19 14.52
CA ARG A 109 -13.33 2.79 15.84
C ARG A 109 -14.23 3.81 16.51
N CYS A 110 -15.31 3.34 17.14
CA CYS A 110 -16.11 4.09 18.08
C CYS A 110 -15.63 3.85 19.51
N LEU A 111 -15.46 4.92 20.28
CA LEU A 111 -15.12 4.90 21.70
C LEU A 111 -16.11 5.78 22.46
N GLU A 112 -16.59 5.32 23.61
CA GLU A 112 -17.40 6.15 24.50
C GLU A 112 -16.54 6.61 25.68
N ARG A 113 -16.38 7.93 25.82
CA ARG A 113 -15.57 8.57 26.87
C ARG A 113 -16.26 9.86 27.31
N ASP A 114 -16.26 10.12 28.62
CA ASP A 114 -16.84 11.34 29.20
C ASP A 114 -18.30 11.61 28.76
N GLY A 115 -19.09 10.54 28.60
CA GLY A 115 -20.48 10.61 28.14
C GLY A 115 -20.65 11.05 26.68
N ARG A 116 -19.57 11.05 25.89
CA ARG A 116 -19.52 11.40 24.48
C ARG A 116 -19.06 10.21 23.65
N LEU A 117 -19.48 10.20 22.40
CA LEU A 117 -19.07 9.19 21.43
C LEU A 117 -18.00 9.75 20.50
N HIS A 118 -16.94 9.00 20.31
CA HIS A 118 -15.77 9.36 19.54
C HIS A 118 -15.60 8.39 18.38
N LEU A 119 -15.69 8.85 17.14
CA LEU A 119 -15.35 8.07 15.96
C LEU A 119 -13.91 8.39 15.55
N VAL A 120 -13.02 7.42 15.65
CA VAL A 120 -11.60 7.54 15.31
C VAL A 120 -11.36 6.95 13.93
N LEU A 121 -10.78 7.77 13.04
CA LEU A 121 -10.34 7.45 11.68
C LEU A 121 -8.86 7.83 11.56
N ALA A 122 -7.97 6.97 12.03
CA ALA A 122 -6.55 7.31 12.22
C ALA A 122 -5.65 6.10 12.02
N GLY A 123 -4.34 6.32 11.84
CA GLY A 123 -3.36 5.26 11.74
C GLY A 123 -1.93 5.75 11.90
N ASN A 124 -0.96 4.88 11.64
CA ASN A 124 0.43 5.09 12.05
C ASN A 124 1.11 6.27 11.33
N VAL A 125 0.74 6.49 10.06
CA VAL A 125 1.30 7.55 9.20
C VAL A 125 0.20 8.52 8.75
N GLY A 126 0.55 9.75 8.36
CA GLY A 126 -0.45 10.76 8.00
C GLY A 126 -1.38 10.35 6.86
N ARG A 127 -0.91 9.53 5.90
CA ARG A 127 -1.75 8.97 4.84
C ARG A 127 -2.79 7.96 5.35
N ALA A 128 -2.58 7.38 6.54
CA ALA A 128 -3.47 6.43 7.17
C ALA A 128 -4.87 6.97 7.45
N ALA A 129 -4.95 8.27 7.74
CA ALA A 129 -6.22 8.97 7.86
C ALA A 129 -7.03 8.97 6.56
N GLN A 130 -6.37 9.10 5.40
CA GLN A 130 -7.04 9.05 4.10
C GLN A 130 -7.71 7.69 3.87
N TRP A 131 -6.99 6.58 4.07
CA TRP A 131 -7.61 5.25 3.88
C TRP A 131 -8.71 4.98 4.89
N ALA A 132 -8.55 5.41 6.14
CA ALA A 132 -9.60 5.27 7.16
C ALA A 132 -10.88 6.04 6.77
N VAL A 133 -10.74 7.28 6.30
CA VAL A 133 -11.85 8.10 5.79
C VAL A 133 -12.49 7.44 4.56
N GLU A 134 -11.69 7.06 3.56
CA GLU A 134 -12.21 6.48 2.33
C GLU A 134 -12.94 5.15 2.58
N ARG A 135 -12.38 4.31 3.45
CA ARG A 135 -13.00 3.06 3.86
C ARG A 135 -14.26 3.28 4.68
N PHE A 136 -14.27 4.25 5.60
CA PHE A 136 -15.47 4.61 6.37
C PHE A 136 -16.60 5.09 5.45
N LEU A 137 -16.30 6.00 4.53
CA LEU A 137 -17.26 6.52 3.56
C LEU A 137 -17.83 5.42 2.66
N THR A 138 -16.99 4.46 2.26
CA THR A 138 -17.40 3.31 1.44
C THR A 138 -18.32 2.37 2.22
N ASP A 139 -17.87 1.90 3.38
CA ASP A 139 -18.53 0.82 4.12
C ASP A 139 -19.76 1.32 4.90
N HIS A 140 -19.75 2.56 5.38
CA HIS A 140 -20.77 3.08 6.29
C HIS A 140 -21.63 4.20 5.69
N CYS A 141 -21.11 4.95 4.72
CA CYS A 141 -21.86 6.03 4.07
C CYS A 141 -22.36 5.69 2.66
N GLY A 142 -21.86 4.62 2.04
CA GLY A 142 -22.29 4.16 0.72
C GLY A 142 -21.64 4.90 -0.45
N VAL A 143 -20.57 5.67 -0.22
CA VAL A 143 -19.82 6.34 -1.29
C VAL A 143 -19.10 5.29 -2.16
N ARG A 144 -19.05 5.50 -3.48
CA ARG A 144 -18.28 4.67 -4.40
C ARG A 144 -17.44 5.53 -5.33
N TRP A 145 -16.20 5.11 -5.55
CA TRP A 145 -15.30 5.65 -6.55
C TRP A 145 -15.01 4.55 -7.55
N LEU A 146 -15.50 4.71 -8.78
CA LEU A 146 -15.51 3.67 -9.81
C LEU A 146 -14.33 3.82 -10.77
N PHE A 147 -14.03 5.04 -11.19
CA PHE A 147 -12.92 5.37 -12.11
C PHE A 147 -12.59 6.88 -11.99
N PRO A 148 -11.44 7.35 -12.49
CA PRO A 148 -10.99 8.73 -12.26
C PRO A 148 -11.69 9.73 -13.18
N ASP A 149 -12.99 9.91 -12.98
CA ASP A 149 -13.81 10.90 -13.66
C ASP A 149 -14.62 11.73 -12.66
N ARG A 150 -14.71 13.04 -12.87
CA ARG A 150 -15.32 13.97 -11.91
C ARG A 150 -16.85 13.93 -11.91
N VAL A 151 -17.46 13.43 -12.98
CA VAL A 151 -18.92 13.47 -13.19
C VAL A 151 -19.53 12.07 -13.04
N HIS A 152 -18.88 11.07 -13.63
CA HIS A 152 -19.38 9.70 -13.73
C HIS A 152 -18.58 8.70 -12.88
N GLY A 153 -17.39 9.09 -12.43
CA GLY A 153 -16.48 8.22 -11.68
C GLY A 153 -16.84 8.06 -10.20
N GLU A 154 -17.85 8.76 -9.71
CA GLU A 154 -18.19 8.82 -8.30
C GLU A 154 -19.70 8.73 -8.06
N VAL A 155 -20.09 7.91 -7.07
CA VAL A 155 -21.45 7.81 -6.57
C VAL A 155 -21.46 8.28 -5.12
N VAL A 156 -22.20 9.37 -4.85
CA VAL A 156 -22.46 9.86 -3.48
C VAL A 156 -23.96 9.78 -3.21
N PRO A 157 -24.41 8.92 -2.28
CA PRO A 157 -25.83 8.79 -1.99
C PRO A 157 -26.35 10.04 -1.27
N SER A 158 -27.62 10.39 -1.50
CA SER A 158 -28.31 11.43 -0.72
C SER A 158 -29.13 10.80 0.40
N ARG A 159 -28.81 11.10 1.67
CA ARG A 159 -29.46 10.52 2.85
C ARG A 159 -29.55 11.54 3.97
N LYS A 160 -30.73 11.74 4.52
CA LYS A 160 -30.94 12.65 5.66
C LYS A 160 -30.36 12.15 6.98
N THR A 161 -30.22 10.83 7.12
CA THR A 161 -29.69 10.19 8.33
C THR A 161 -28.55 9.24 7.98
N ILE A 162 -27.43 9.37 8.71
CA ILE A 162 -26.29 8.47 8.67
C ILE A 162 -26.19 7.82 10.05
N THR A 163 -26.29 6.49 10.11
CA THR A 163 -26.14 5.74 11.36
C THR A 163 -24.88 4.89 11.35
N VAL A 164 -24.24 4.74 12.51
CA VAL A 164 -23.03 3.94 12.71
C VAL A 164 -23.23 3.03 13.92
N ASP A 165 -22.63 1.84 13.90
CA ASP A 165 -22.67 0.92 15.04
C ASP A 165 -21.80 1.47 16.18
N ARG A 166 -22.34 1.53 17.40
CA ARG A 166 -21.62 1.99 18.61
C ARG A 166 -20.42 1.11 18.95
N ARG A 167 -20.45 -0.17 18.55
CA ARG A 167 -19.38 -1.16 18.75
C ARG A 167 -18.45 -1.28 17.55
N LEU A 168 -18.55 -0.37 16.57
CA LEU A 168 -17.63 -0.37 15.42
C LEU A 168 -16.19 -0.30 15.94
N SER A 169 -15.40 -1.33 15.69
CA SER A 169 -13.99 -1.39 16.03
C SER A 169 -13.30 -2.29 15.02
N LYS A 170 -12.70 -1.68 14.00
CA LYS A 170 -11.95 -2.38 12.96
C LYS A 170 -10.53 -1.85 12.91
N THR A 171 -9.60 -2.77 12.73
CA THR A 171 -8.19 -2.48 12.44
C THR A 171 -7.87 -3.07 11.08
N PHE A 172 -7.16 -2.30 10.26
CA PHE A 172 -6.73 -2.70 8.92
C PHE A 172 -5.22 -2.55 8.84
N GLU A 173 -4.56 -3.65 8.51
CA GLU A 173 -3.12 -3.68 8.24
C GLU A 173 -2.92 -4.24 6.84
N PRO A 174 -2.08 -3.62 6.02
CA PRO A 174 -1.83 -4.13 4.68
C PRO A 174 -1.05 -5.45 4.75
N ASP A 175 -1.19 -6.33 3.75
CA ASP A 175 -0.31 -7.50 3.56
C ASP A 175 1.02 -7.10 2.89
N PHE A 176 0.95 -6.17 1.92
CA PHE A 176 2.12 -5.59 1.25
C PHE A 176 2.42 -4.20 1.80
N VAL A 177 3.63 -3.93 2.29
CA VAL A 177 4.02 -2.60 2.80
C VAL A 177 4.24 -1.55 1.71
N ASN A 178 4.55 -1.99 0.48
CA ASN A 178 4.68 -1.12 -0.69
C ASN A 178 3.81 -1.64 -1.83
N ARG A 179 2.87 -0.81 -2.29
CA ARG A 179 1.94 -1.13 -3.38
C ARG A 179 1.97 0.00 -4.40
N ALA A 180 2.20 -0.30 -5.68
CA ALA A 180 2.28 0.74 -6.71
C ALA A 180 1.64 0.30 -8.03
N ASN A 181 0.99 1.26 -8.71
CA ASN A 181 0.51 1.12 -10.08
C ASN A 181 1.30 2.07 -10.98
N CYS A 182 2.31 1.56 -11.68
CA CYS A 182 3.10 2.34 -12.63
C CYS A 182 2.23 2.80 -13.80
N GLY A 183 2.42 4.03 -14.27
CA GLY A 183 1.63 4.63 -15.35
C GLY A 183 0.29 5.25 -14.93
N MET A 184 -0.29 4.88 -13.77
CA MET A 184 -1.58 5.45 -13.35
C MET A 184 -1.54 6.94 -13.01
N TYR A 185 -0.35 7.52 -12.82
CA TYR A 185 -0.18 8.96 -12.59
C TYR A 185 -0.59 9.81 -13.80
N PHE A 186 -0.64 9.25 -15.02
CA PHE A 186 -1.16 9.95 -16.21
C PHE A 186 -2.65 10.28 -16.09
N PHE A 187 -3.41 9.50 -15.30
CA PHE A 187 -4.86 9.64 -15.20
C PHE A 187 -5.32 10.54 -14.03
N SER A 188 -4.42 11.16 -13.28
CA SER A 188 -4.81 12.17 -12.28
C SER A 188 -3.65 13.08 -11.81
N PRO A 189 -3.63 14.37 -12.20
CA PRO A 189 -2.94 15.41 -11.43
C PRO A 189 -3.88 15.88 -10.29
N PRO A 190 -3.53 15.81 -8.98
CA PRO A 190 -2.37 15.28 -8.29
C PRO A 190 -2.72 13.99 -7.50
N ARG A 191 -3.02 12.88 -8.19
CA ARG A 191 -3.48 11.60 -7.60
C ARG A 191 -4.80 11.65 -6.83
N LYS A 192 -5.55 12.76 -6.85
CA LYS A 192 -6.80 12.95 -6.08
C LYS A 192 -7.94 12.01 -6.48
N LEU A 193 -7.89 11.46 -7.69
CA LEU A 193 -8.92 10.54 -8.20
C LEU A 193 -8.57 9.06 -7.98
N LEU A 194 -7.34 8.76 -7.54
CA LEU A 194 -6.90 7.41 -7.25
C LEU A 194 -7.27 7.07 -5.80
N ARG A 195 -8.57 6.84 -5.58
CA ARG A 195 -9.18 6.50 -4.28
C ARG A 195 -8.84 5.07 -3.89
N LEU A 196 -8.54 4.85 -2.61
CA LEU A 196 -8.04 3.58 -2.06
C LEU A 196 -6.82 3.05 -2.83
N ALA A 197 -6.07 3.92 -3.49
CA ALA A 197 -5.06 3.49 -4.43
C ALA A 197 -3.82 2.92 -3.72
N PRO A 198 -3.11 2.02 -4.42
CA PRO A 198 -1.80 1.55 -4.01
C PRO A 198 -0.90 2.71 -3.63
N TYR A 199 -0.34 2.62 -2.43
CA TYR A 199 0.66 3.55 -1.92
C TYR A 199 1.91 2.80 -1.51
N GLY A 200 3.02 3.46 -1.82
CA GLY A 200 4.37 3.05 -1.57
C GLY A 200 5.28 4.24 -1.83
N ASP A 201 6.45 4.28 -1.20
CA ASP A 201 7.44 5.34 -1.46
C ASP A 201 8.14 5.17 -2.82
N GLY A 202 7.77 4.11 -3.55
CA GLY A 202 8.21 3.79 -4.89
C GLY A 202 9.58 3.11 -4.91
N GLN A 203 10.24 2.89 -3.78
CA GLN A 203 11.63 2.44 -3.77
C GLN A 203 11.82 0.93 -4.04
N TYR A 204 10.76 0.22 -4.39
CA TYR A 204 10.79 -1.13 -4.95
C TYR A 204 10.44 -1.08 -6.44
N GLY A 205 11.15 -1.83 -7.28
CA GLY A 205 10.84 -1.94 -8.71
C GLY A 205 11.11 -0.67 -9.52
N ASN A 206 12.08 0.14 -9.13
CA ASN A 206 12.40 1.40 -9.81
C ASN A 206 13.62 1.29 -10.72
N HIS A 207 13.56 1.92 -11.90
CA HIS A 207 14.74 2.19 -12.73
C HIS A 207 15.54 3.34 -12.10
N ALA A 208 16.39 3.01 -11.12
CA ALA A 208 17.08 4.00 -10.29
C ALA A 208 18.40 4.50 -10.89
N LEU A 209 19.04 3.70 -11.76
CA LEU A 209 20.37 4.05 -12.30
C LEU A 209 20.38 5.43 -12.99
N GLN A 210 19.34 5.79 -13.74
CA GLN A 210 19.21 7.12 -14.36
C GLN A 210 19.24 8.30 -13.38
N TYR A 211 18.84 8.10 -12.12
CA TYR A 211 18.90 9.15 -11.09
C TYR A 211 20.25 9.16 -10.36
N ILE A 212 20.91 8.02 -10.27
CA ILE A 212 22.23 7.88 -9.65
C ILE A 212 23.32 8.38 -10.61
N PHE A 213 23.20 8.07 -11.89
CA PHE A 213 24.19 8.31 -12.94
C PHE A 213 23.60 9.23 -14.02
N ALA A 214 23.70 10.54 -13.81
CA ALA A 214 23.17 11.55 -14.72
C ALA A 214 24.27 12.14 -15.62
N ALA A 215 23.89 13.11 -16.46
CA ALA A 215 24.80 13.84 -17.35
C ALA A 215 26.04 14.41 -16.64
N LYS A 216 25.91 14.81 -15.36
CA LYS A 216 27.05 15.25 -14.54
C LYS A 216 28.08 14.13 -14.39
N GLN A 217 27.65 12.95 -13.93
CA GLN A 217 28.54 11.80 -13.76
C GLN A 217 29.15 11.35 -15.09
N PHE A 218 28.43 11.45 -16.20
CA PHE A 218 28.99 11.10 -17.51
C PHE A 218 30.12 12.05 -17.94
N ARG A 219 29.96 13.36 -17.71
CA ARG A 219 31.00 14.36 -18.02
C ARG A 219 32.24 14.20 -17.15
N GLU A 220 32.05 13.93 -15.85
CA GLU A 220 33.14 13.82 -14.87
C GLU A 220 33.82 12.44 -14.92
N HIS A 221 33.05 11.39 -15.20
CA HIS A 221 33.47 9.99 -15.13
C HIS A 221 32.86 9.16 -16.28
N PRO A 222 33.23 9.43 -17.55
CA PRO A 222 32.68 8.70 -18.69
C PRO A 222 32.98 7.19 -18.66
N ASP A 223 34.05 6.78 -17.98
CA ASP A 223 34.46 5.39 -17.74
C ASP A 223 33.47 4.60 -16.86
N TRP A 224 32.61 5.28 -16.11
CA TRP A 224 31.54 4.66 -15.32
C TRP A 224 30.37 4.18 -16.17
N PHE A 225 30.23 4.68 -17.40
CA PHE A 225 29.11 4.38 -18.28
C PHE A 225 29.46 3.24 -19.23
N ALA A 226 28.45 2.57 -19.77
CA ALA A 226 28.68 1.44 -20.66
C ALA A 226 29.44 1.86 -21.94
N MET A 227 30.28 0.93 -22.41
CA MET A 227 31.00 1.04 -23.68
C MET A 227 30.31 0.19 -24.74
N PHE A 228 30.00 0.79 -25.89
CA PHE A 228 29.50 0.14 -27.13
C PHE A 228 30.31 0.64 -28.31
N ASP A 229 30.70 -0.24 -29.23
CA ASP A 229 31.50 0.10 -30.40
C ASP A 229 32.71 1.00 -30.06
N GLY A 230 33.40 0.66 -28.97
CA GLY A 230 34.58 1.39 -28.49
C GLY A 230 34.30 2.78 -27.89
N LYS A 231 33.04 3.21 -27.78
CA LYS A 231 32.66 4.54 -27.25
C LYS A 231 31.85 4.43 -25.97
N ARG A 232 32.12 5.31 -25.01
CA ARG A 232 31.30 5.48 -23.80
C ARG A 232 30.05 6.27 -24.16
N GLN A 233 28.89 5.76 -23.81
CA GLN A 233 27.63 6.38 -24.18
C GLN A 233 26.76 6.69 -22.96
N TRP A 234 26.08 7.82 -23.03
CA TRP A 234 25.01 8.21 -22.14
C TRP A 234 23.85 8.70 -22.99
N TRP A 235 22.63 8.26 -22.66
CA TRP A 235 21.41 8.73 -23.31
C TRP A 235 20.60 9.53 -22.31
N SER A 236 20.08 10.67 -22.76
CA SER A 236 19.27 11.58 -21.94
C SER A 236 17.92 10.98 -21.55
N TYR A 237 17.41 10.05 -22.36
CA TYR A 237 16.26 9.23 -22.03
C TYR A 237 16.75 8.00 -21.25
N GLY A 238 16.13 7.69 -20.11
CA GLY A 238 16.57 6.66 -19.15
C GLY A 238 16.55 5.21 -19.63
N ASN A 239 16.53 4.97 -20.95
CA ASN A 239 16.41 3.66 -21.57
C ASN A 239 17.57 3.43 -22.55
N GLY A 240 17.91 2.16 -22.79
CA GLY A 240 18.87 1.74 -23.81
C GLY A 240 20.33 1.72 -23.35
N TRP A 241 20.63 2.07 -22.10
CA TRP A 241 22.00 2.04 -21.56
C TRP A 241 22.04 1.66 -20.09
N GLN A 242 23.17 1.08 -19.68
CA GLN A 242 23.50 0.71 -18.31
C GLN A 242 24.86 1.29 -17.93
N ILE A 243 25.27 1.11 -16.68
CA ILE A 243 26.60 1.46 -16.19
C ILE A 243 27.64 0.35 -16.46
N CYS A 244 28.91 0.69 -16.29
CA CYS A 244 29.98 -0.28 -16.14
C CYS A 244 29.94 -0.87 -14.72
N THR A 245 29.24 -2.00 -14.55
CA THR A 245 29.04 -2.67 -13.26
C THR A 245 30.30 -3.28 -12.64
N THR A 246 31.43 -3.27 -13.35
CA THR A 246 32.73 -3.73 -12.84
C THR A 246 33.67 -2.58 -12.48
N HIS A 247 33.26 -1.32 -12.71
CA HIS A 247 34.04 -0.15 -12.30
C HIS A 247 33.82 0.14 -10.81
N PRO A 248 34.86 0.22 -9.94
CA PRO A 248 34.66 0.45 -8.51
C PRO A 248 34.02 1.82 -8.23
N GLY A 249 34.32 2.83 -9.05
CA GLY A 249 33.72 4.16 -8.93
C GLY A 249 32.18 4.16 -9.07
N THR A 250 31.59 3.19 -9.77
CA THR A 250 30.12 3.09 -9.82
C THR A 250 29.54 2.61 -8.48
N VAL A 251 30.26 1.75 -7.76
CA VAL A 251 29.88 1.35 -6.40
C VAL A 251 29.99 2.54 -5.45
N ASP A 252 31.08 3.30 -5.52
CA ASP A 252 31.27 4.50 -4.68
C ASP A 252 30.15 5.51 -4.88
N ARG A 253 29.82 5.81 -6.14
CA ARG A 253 28.75 6.75 -6.49
C ARG A 253 27.37 6.31 -6.01
N ALA A 254 27.04 5.02 -6.17
CA ALA A 254 25.77 4.46 -5.72
C ALA A 254 25.63 4.50 -4.20
N VAL A 255 26.70 4.14 -3.46
CA VAL A 255 26.71 4.23 -1.99
C VAL A 255 26.52 5.69 -1.53
N ALA A 256 27.20 6.64 -2.15
CA ALA A 256 27.04 8.06 -1.82
C ALA A 256 25.60 8.57 -2.08
N TYR A 257 24.97 8.14 -3.17
CA TYR A 257 23.56 8.46 -3.44
C TYR A 257 22.62 7.88 -2.37
N ILE A 258 22.86 6.63 -1.99
CA ILE A 258 22.03 5.92 -1.00
C ILE A 258 22.15 6.57 0.38
N ASP A 259 23.36 6.97 0.79
CA ASP A 259 23.57 7.69 2.04
C ASP A 259 22.81 9.03 2.06
N GLU A 260 22.87 9.80 0.97
CA GLU A 260 22.08 11.03 0.81
C GLU A 260 20.57 10.75 0.89
N PHE A 261 20.11 9.68 0.25
CA PHE A 261 18.72 9.26 0.25
C PHE A 261 18.23 8.99 1.69
N PHE A 262 18.94 8.17 2.46
CA PHE A 262 18.54 7.83 3.82
C PHE A 262 18.72 8.99 4.80
N LYS A 263 19.67 9.91 4.59
CA LYS A 263 19.77 11.16 5.38
C LYS A 263 18.53 12.04 5.22
N LYS A 264 18.02 12.17 3.99
CA LYS A 264 16.79 12.94 3.71
C LYS A 264 15.52 12.19 4.12
N ARG A 265 15.58 10.86 4.17
CA ARG A 265 14.43 9.98 4.45
C ARG A 265 14.82 8.92 5.48
N PRO A 266 15.06 9.30 6.74
CA PRO A 266 15.56 8.37 7.78
C PRO A 266 14.59 7.22 8.05
N ASN A 267 13.30 7.40 7.80
CA ASN A 267 12.27 6.38 8.00
C ASN A 267 12.04 5.48 6.77
N ALA A 268 12.62 5.79 5.61
CA ALA A 268 12.47 4.92 4.43
C ALA A 268 13.17 3.58 4.68
N PRO A 269 12.51 2.43 4.47
CA PRO A 269 13.11 1.13 4.76
C PRO A 269 14.04 0.63 3.65
N VAL A 270 13.86 1.13 2.43
CA VAL A 270 14.49 0.59 1.22
C VAL A 270 14.88 1.70 0.25
N VAL A 271 15.89 1.45 -0.58
CA VAL A 271 16.29 2.29 -1.70
C VAL A 271 16.57 1.42 -2.92
N SER A 272 16.04 1.81 -4.07
CA SER A 272 16.29 1.08 -5.32
C SER A 272 17.63 1.45 -5.94
N VAL A 273 18.30 0.46 -6.51
CA VAL A 273 19.40 0.59 -7.47
C VAL A 273 19.06 -0.11 -8.79
N GLY A 274 17.77 -0.30 -9.09
CA GLY A 274 17.33 -1.05 -10.26
C GLY A 274 17.90 -0.53 -11.58
N GLN A 275 18.26 -1.47 -12.44
CA GLN A 275 18.82 -1.21 -13.78
C GLN A 275 17.87 -0.36 -14.63
N ASN A 276 18.38 0.34 -15.65
CA ASN A 276 17.56 1.06 -16.62
C ASN A 276 16.83 0.09 -17.55
N ASP A 277 15.86 0.57 -18.32
CA ASP A 277 15.27 -0.24 -19.39
C ASP A 277 16.25 -0.47 -20.54
N GLY A 278 16.09 -1.61 -21.23
CA GLY A 278 16.84 -1.95 -22.44
C GLY A 278 18.19 -2.66 -22.21
N ASN A 279 18.83 -3.04 -23.33
CA ASN A 279 19.92 -4.02 -23.38
C ASN A 279 21.33 -3.44 -23.44
N GLY A 280 21.50 -2.14 -23.25
CA GLY A 280 22.81 -1.48 -23.34
C GLY A 280 23.73 -1.81 -22.18
N TRP A 281 24.33 -3.00 -22.17
CA TRP A 281 25.27 -3.45 -21.15
C TRP A 281 26.73 -3.28 -21.55
N CYS A 282 27.59 -2.83 -20.63
CA CYS A 282 28.99 -2.50 -20.93
C CYS A 282 29.83 -3.69 -21.46
N GLU A 283 30.56 -3.45 -22.56
CA GLU A 283 31.43 -4.42 -23.25
C GLU A 283 32.93 -4.14 -23.07
N CYS A 284 33.30 -3.30 -22.10
CA CYS A 284 34.71 -2.96 -21.85
C CYS A 284 35.54 -4.19 -21.40
N GLU A 285 36.86 -4.09 -21.53
CA GLU A 285 37.76 -5.21 -21.21
C GLU A 285 37.65 -5.67 -19.75
N ARG A 286 37.43 -4.74 -18.81
CA ARG A 286 37.20 -5.08 -17.41
C ARG A 286 35.96 -5.95 -17.21
N CYS A 287 34.89 -5.64 -17.94
CA CYS A 287 33.66 -6.42 -17.93
C CYS A 287 33.89 -7.82 -18.52
N LYS A 288 34.60 -7.92 -19.64
CA LYS A 288 34.94 -9.20 -20.28
C LYS A 288 35.82 -10.07 -19.39
N THR A 289 36.86 -9.49 -18.81
CA THR A 289 37.75 -10.16 -17.86
C THR A 289 36.99 -10.64 -16.63
N PHE A 290 36.13 -9.79 -16.03
CA PHE A 290 35.33 -10.17 -14.87
C PHE A 290 34.39 -11.35 -15.16
N VAL A 291 33.68 -11.31 -16.29
CA VAL A 291 32.76 -12.39 -16.70
C VAL A 291 33.50 -13.72 -16.85
N ASN A 292 34.69 -13.70 -17.44
CA ASN A 292 35.50 -14.89 -17.69
C ASN A 292 36.41 -15.30 -16.50
N SER A 293 36.29 -14.63 -15.34
CA SER A 293 37.10 -14.93 -14.16
C SER A 293 36.76 -16.26 -13.47
N VAL A 294 35.64 -16.88 -13.84
CA VAL A 294 35.15 -18.15 -13.29
C VAL A 294 34.70 -19.10 -14.40
N LYS A 295 34.61 -20.39 -14.10
CA LYS A 295 34.09 -21.43 -15.01
C LYS A 295 32.89 -22.15 -14.37
N PRO A 296 31.73 -22.24 -15.05
CA PRO A 296 31.37 -21.53 -16.28
C PRO A 296 31.40 -20.01 -16.09
N ALA A 297 31.57 -19.24 -17.16
CA ALA A 297 31.62 -17.78 -17.12
C ALA A 297 30.37 -17.19 -16.44
N TYR A 298 30.50 -16.02 -15.81
CA TYR A 298 29.34 -15.36 -15.20
C TYR A 298 28.32 -14.95 -16.26
N THR A 299 27.05 -15.19 -15.96
CA THR A 299 25.96 -14.64 -16.76
C THR A 299 25.86 -13.12 -16.58
N LEU A 300 25.09 -12.47 -17.45
CA LEU A 300 24.80 -11.05 -17.30
C LEU A 300 24.10 -10.75 -15.96
N SER A 301 23.16 -11.60 -15.55
CA SER A 301 22.50 -11.51 -14.25
C SER A 301 23.51 -11.58 -13.11
N GLU A 302 24.44 -12.54 -13.15
CA GLU A 302 25.47 -12.68 -12.12
C GLU A 302 26.39 -11.46 -12.04
N ARG A 303 26.75 -10.87 -13.19
CA ARG A 303 27.51 -9.63 -13.21
C ARG A 303 26.73 -8.46 -12.60
N TRP A 304 25.44 -8.37 -12.88
CA TRP A 304 24.56 -7.34 -12.28
C TRP A 304 24.46 -7.52 -10.77
N PHE A 305 24.11 -8.70 -10.29
CA PHE A 305 23.91 -8.96 -8.88
C PHE A 305 25.21 -8.98 -8.07
N HIS A 306 26.36 -9.22 -8.70
CA HIS A 306 27.65 -8.99 -8.04
C HIS A 306 27.86 -7.50 -7.73
N TRP A 307 27.50 -6.60 -8.64
CA TRP A 307 27.55 -5.16 -8.36
C TRP A 307 26.54 -4.74 -7.28
N VAL A 308 25.31 -5.27 -7.33
CA VAL A 308 24.29 -5.04 -6.30
C VAL A 308 24.80 -5.49 -4.92
N ASN A 309 25.39 -6.68 -4.80
CA ASN A 309 25.99 -7.16 -3.55
C ASN A 309 27.08 -6.21 -3.03
N ARG A 310 27.96 -5.72 -3.91
CA ARG A 310 29.02 -4.79 -3.51
C ARG A 310 28.47 -3.47 -2.96
N VAL A 311 27.37 -2.96 -3.53
CA VAL A 311 26.68 -1.78 -3.03
C VAL A 311 26.01 -2.10 -1.68
N ALA A 312 25.21 -3.16 -1.62
CA ALA A 312 24.46 -3.58 -0.44
C ALA A 312 25.36 -3.87 0.77
N HIS A 313 26.50 -4.52 0.55
CA HIS A 313 27.52 -4.78 1.57
C HIS A 313 28.01 -3.50 2.26
N ARG A 314 28.25 -2.44 1.48
CA ARG A 314 28.71 -1.15 2.03
C ARG A 314 27.59 -0.40 2.73
N VAL A 315 26.39 -0.41 2.14
CA VAL A 315 25.20 0.20 2.74
C VAL A 315 24.85 -0.47 4.07
N GLY A 316 24.96 -1.80 4.17
CA GLY A 316 24.67 -2.54 5.40
C GLY A 316 25.58 -2.17 6.57
N LYS A 317 26.80 -1.70 6.30
CA LYS A 317 27.74 -1.21 7.32
C LYS A 317 27.37 0.17 7.87
N THR A 318 26.83 1.06 7.04
CA THR A 318 26.53 2.45 7.43
C THR A 318 25.06 2.69 7.75
N HIS A 319 24.16 1.85 7.24
CA HIS A 319 22.72 1.94 7.42
C HIS A 319 22.12 0.59 7.82
N PRO A 320 22.42 0.10 9.04
CA PRO A 320 21.88 -1.18 9.52
C PRO A 320 20.34 -1.16 9.51
N GLY A 321 19.75 -2.27 9.08
CA GLY A 321 18.29 -2.42 8.96
C GLY A 321 17.67 -1.80 7.70
N LYS A 322 18.45 -1.16 6.83
CA LYS A 322 17.99 -0.64 5.53
C LYS A 322 18.28 -1.63 4.41
N TRP A 323 17.37 -1.67 3.44
CA TRP A 323 17.44 -2.57 2.29
C TRP A 323 17.91 -1.83 1.02
N VAL A 324 18.68 -2.52 0.19
CA VAL A 324 18.98 -2.12 -1.19
C VAL A 324 18.16 -3.00 -2.12
N GLU A 325 17.28 -2.38 -2.89
CA GLU A 325 16.42 -3.08 -3.83
C GLU A 325 17.04 -3.11 -5.24
N ALA A 326 16.92 -4.25 -5.91
CA ALA A 326 17.24 -4.38 -7.33
C ALA A 326 16.22 -5.28 -8.03
N MET A 327 15.90 -4.94 -9.27
CA MET A 327 15.00 -5.75 -10.08
C MET A 327 15.72 -6.98 -10.66
N ALA A 328 15.03 -8.12 -10.64
CA ALA A 328 15.32 -9.28 -11.48
C ALA A 328 14.43 -9.18 -12.73
N TYR A 329 14.97 -8.53 -13.76
CA TYR A 329 14.20 -8.02 -14.89
C TYR A 329 14.90 -8.31 -16.22
N SER A 330 14.15 -8.81 -17.21
CA SER A 330 14.64 -9.04 -18.57
C SER A 330 15.95 -9.86 -18.57
N ASN A 331 17.04 -9.34 -19.13
CA ASN A 331 18.33 -10.04 -19.24
C ASN A 331 19.03 -10.33 -17.89
N THR A 332 18.52 -9.81 -16.78
CA THR A 332 19.01 -10.09 -15.41
C THR A 332 17.97 -10.79 -14.55
N SER A 333 17.05 -11.53 -15.18
CA SER A 333 15.95 -12.19 -14.48
C SER A 333 16.36 -13.43 -13.66
N THR A 334 17.42 -14.13 -14.08
CA THR A 334 17.83 -15.42 -13.50
C THR A 334 18.60 -15.24 -12.19
N PRO A 335 18.32 -16.02 -11.12
CA PRO A 335 19.10 -15.98 -9.89
C PRO A 335 20.58 -16.31 -10.11
N PRO A 336 21.51 -15.63 -9.43
CA PRO A 336 22.93 -15.95 -9.50
C PRO A 336 23.25 -17.24 -8.76
N ARG A 337 24.41 -17.85 -9.05
CA ARG A 337 24.89 -19.06 -8.33
C ARG A 337 25.45 -18.78 -6.93
N PHE A 338 25.37 -17.53 -6.45
CA PHE A 338 25.93 -17.08 -5.18
C PHE A 338 24.87 -16.41 -4.32
N GLN A 339 25.10 -16.38 -3.01
CA GLN A 339 24.21 -15.74 -2.06
C GLN A 339 24.26 -14.22 -2.18
N LEU A 340 23.10 -13.57 -2.11
CA LEU A 340 23.03 -12.12 -2.00
C LEU A 340 23.31 -11.64 -0.57
N GLU A 341 23.74 -10.39 -0.45
CA GLU A 341 23.87 -9.75 0.86
C GLU A 341 22.52 -9.76 1.61
N PRO A 342 22.52 -9.94 2.95
CA PRO A 342 21.29 -10.07 3.75
C PRO A 342 20.29 -8.92 3.64
N ASN A 343 20.76 -7.75 3.20
CA ASN A 343 19.97 -6.53 3.02
C ASN A 343 19.64 -6.23 1.55
N VAL A 344 19.75 -7.21 0.65
CA VAL A 344 19.26 -7.10 -0.73
C VAL A 344 17.80 -7.52 -0.79
N ALA A 345 16.95 -6.68 -1.37
CA ALA A 345 15.59 -7.03 -1.76
C ALA A 345 15.53 -7.17 -3.28
N VAL A 346 15.03 -8.30 -3.76
CA VAL A 346 14.83 -8.51 -5.20
C VAL A 346 13.38 -8.23 -5.54
N THR A 347 13.13 -7.47 -6.61
CA THR A 347 11.80 -7.34 -7.20
C THR A 347 11.77 -8.10 -8.52
N LYS A 348 11.03 -9.20 -8.57
CA LYS A 348 10.94 -10.08 -9.74
C LYS A 348 9.80 -9.65 -10.66
N THR A 349 10.08 -9.54 -11.95
CA THR A 349 9.06 -9.28 -12.97
C THR A 349 8.28 -10.53 -13.36
N PHE A 350 6.99 -10.41 -13.66
CA PHE A 350 6.11 -11.53 -14.04
C PHE A 350 5.31 -11.18 -15.30
N VAL A 351 5.78 -11.74 -16.41
CA VAL A 351 5.21 -11.71 -17.77
C VAL A 351 4.88 -13.14 -18.24
N LEU A 352 5.67 -14.15 -17.84
CA LEU A 352 5.56 -15.55 -18.29
C LEU A 352 5.43 -16.52 -17.11
N ASP A 353 4.74 -17.64 -17.31
CA ASP A 353 4.54 -18.68 -16.28
C ASP A 353 5.86 -19.28 -15.75
N SER A 354 6.91 -19.34 -16.57
CA SER A 354 8.23 -19.83 -16.16
C SER A 354 8.86 -18.99 -15.04
N GLU A 355 8.39 -17.77 -14.82
CA GLU A 355 8.96 -16.85 -13.84
C GLU A 355 8.49 -17.13 -12.41
N PHE A 356 7.40 -17.89 -12.23
CA PHE A 356 6.98 -18.38 -10.91
C PHE A 356 8.04 -19.30 -10.30
N GLN A 357 8.50 -20.30 -11.07
CA GLN A 357 9.59 -21.19 -10.65
C GLN A 357 10.88 -20.40 -10.41
N GLN A 358 11.17 -19.40 -11.25
CA GLN A 358 12.35 -18.57 -11.08
C GLN A 358 12.28 -17.72 -9.79
N ALA A 359 11.10 -17.22 -9.41
CA ALA A 359 10.91 -16.49 -8.16
C ALA A 359 11.12 -17.39 -6.93
N GLU A 360 10.70 -18.65 -6.98
CA GLU A 360 11.00 -19.63 -5.92
C GLU A 360 12.51 -19.90 -5.82
N GLN A 361 13.21 -20.04 -6.96
CA GLN A 361 14.66 -20.18 -6.97
C GLN A 361 15.36 -18.95 -6.36
N TRP A 362 14.85 -17.75 -6.59
CA TRP A 362 15.38 -16.53 -5.97
C TRP A 362 15.37 -16.58 -4.43
N ARG A 363 14.40 -17.26 -3.81
CA ARG A 363 14.36 -17.43 -2.34
C ARG A 363 15.54 -18.22 -1.79
N THR A 364 16.19 -19.04 -2.61
CA THR A 364 17.35 -19.84 -2.19
C THR A 364 18.64 -19.02 -2.09
N VAL A 365 18.66 -17.82 -2.69
CA VAL A 365 19.84 -16.93 -2.74
C VAL A 365 19.58 -15.53 -2.19
N CYS A 366 18.32 -15.18 -1.89
CA CYS A 366 17.90 -13.87 -1.42
C CYS A 366 16.87 -14.00 -0.29
N ARG A 367 16.93 -13.11 0.70
CA ARG A 367 16.00 -13.10 1.86
C ARG A 367 14.66 -12.41 1.57
N SER A 368 14.57 -11.63 0.50
CA SER A 368 13.38 -10.84 0.16
C SER A 368 13.16 -10.88 -1.36
N VAL A 369 12.03 -11.46 -1.77
CA VAL A 369 11.59 -11.54 -3.16
C VAL A 369 10.21 -10.90 -3.25
N ASN A 370 10.11 -9.85 -4.06
CA ASN A 370 8.94 -8.99 -4.20
C ASN A 370 8.40 -9.06 -5.63
N LEU A 371 7.17 -8.58 -5.82
CA LEU A 371 6.40 -8.80 -7.04
C LEU A 371 6.39 -7.55 -7.93
N TYR A 372 6.66 -7.73 -9.22
CA TYR A 372 6.38 -6.76 -10.26
C TYR A 372 5.59 -7.43 -11.39
N SER A 373 4.34 -7.05 -11.58
CA SER A 373 3.45 -7.66 -12.58
C SER A 373 3.07 -6.68 -13.70
N TYR A 374 2.53 -7.21 -14.80
CA TYR A 374 2.02 -6.43 -15.92
C TYR A 374 0.50 -6.63 -16.06
N MET A 375 -0.26 -6.38 -14.99
CA MET A 375 -1.69 -6.71 -14.94
C MET A 375 -2.56 -5.86 -15.88
N TYR A 376 -2.09 -4.67 -16.30
CA TYR A 376 -2.87 -3.71 -17.09
C TYR A 376 -2.02 -3.10 -18.23
N GLY A 377 -1.27 -3.91 -18.99
CA GLY A 377 -0.38 -3.44 -20.06
C GLY A 377 -1.06 -2.80 -21.27
N GLY A 378 -0.32 -1.98 -22.02
CA GLY A 378 -0.74 -1.19 -23.20
C GLY A 378 -1.03 -2.02 -24.46
N SER A 379 -0.56 -3.27 -24.53
CA SER A 379 -0.95 -4.22 -25.59
C SER A 379 -2.32 -4.89 -25.34
N PHE A 380 -2.93 -4.68 -24.17
CA PHE A 380 -4.16 -5.33 -23.74
C PHE A 380 -5.34 -4.34 -23.80
N LEU A 381 -5.73 -3.96 -25.02
CA LEU A 381 -6.72 -2.91 -25.34
C LEU A 381 -8.19 -3.26 -25.03
N GLY A 382 -8.46 -4.08 -24.00
CA GLY A 382 -9.81 -4.40 -23.56
C GLY A 382 -9.92 -4.48 -22.04
N PHE A 383 -11.15 -4.31 -21.51
CA PHE A 383 -11.47 -4.51 -20.10
C PHE A 383 -11.36 -5.99 -19.71
N ARG A 384 -10.14 -6.52 -19.69
CA ARG A 384 -9.84 -7.84 -19.16
C ARG A 384 -9.71 -7.72 -17.64
N HIS A 385 -10.85 -7.86 -16.99
CA HIS A 385 -10.95 -7.88 -15.54
C HIS A 385 -10.77 -9.32 -15.05
N TYR A 386 -9.55 -9.69 -14.61
CA TYR A 386 -9.24 -11.00 -14.02
C TYR A 386 -8.99 -10.90 -12.50
N PRO A 387 -9.97 -10.48 -11.69
CA PRO A 387 -9.77 -10.21 -10.26
C PRO A 387 -9.36 -11.47 -9.50
N ARG A 388 -9.85 -12.66 -9.92
CA ARG A 388 -9.46 -13.93 -9.30
C ARG A 388 -8.01 -14.30 -9.61
N ALA A 389 -7.55 -14.10 -10.83
CA ALA A 389 -6.15 -14.36 -11.18
C ALA A 389 -5.21 -13.38 -10.46
N ALA A 390 -5.56 -12.09 -10.41
CA ALA A 390 -4.82 -11.11 -9.64
C ALA A 390 -4.78 -11.46 -8.14
N GLN A 391 -5.92 -11.84 -7.56
CA GLN A 391 -5.99 -12.30 -6.16
C GLN A 391 -5.12 -13.54 -5.92
N GLN A 392 -5.18 -14.53 -6.80
CA GLN A 392 -4.38 -15.76 -6.71
C GLN A 392 -2.89 -15.46 -6.79
N PHE A 393 -2.47 -14.61 -7.74
CA PHE A 393 -1.08 -14.17 -7.87
C PHE A 393 -0.57 -13.46 -6.61
N LEU A 394 -1.34 -12.49 -6.10
CA LEU A 394 -0.97 -11.75 -4.90
C LEU A 394 -0.94 -12.66 -3.66
N LYS A 395 -1.90 -13.56 -3.52
CA LYS A 395 -1.93 -14.54 -2.43
C LYS A 395 -0.73 -15.48 -2.51
N TRP A 396 -0.42 -16.02 -3.68
CA TRP A 396 0.75 -16.85 -3.90
C TRP A 396 2.04 -16.08 -3.55
N GLY A 397 2.22 -14.87 -4.06
CA GLY A 397 3.43 -14.10 -3.76
C GLY A 397 3.57 -13.73 -2.28
N HIS A 398 2.47 -13.46 -1.59
CA HIS A 398 2.47 -13.26 -0.14
C HIS A 398 2.80 -14.55 0.61
N ASP A 399 2.07 -15.64 0.37
CA ASP A 399 2.15 -16.86 1.15
C ASP A 399 3.42 -17.67 0.84
N GLU A 400 3.79 -17.80 -0.43
CA GLU A 400 4.92 -18.61 -0.88
C GLU A 400 6.24 -17.84 -0.89
N LEU A 401 6.24 -16.54 -1.22
CA LEU A 401 7.48 -15.76 -1.26
C LEU A 401 7.71 -14.90 -0.02
N GLY A 402 6.68 -14.65 0.80
CA GLY A 402 6.74 -13.66 1.87
C GLY A 402 6.90 -12.23 1.33
N ALA A 403 6.40 -11.97 0.12
CA ALA A 403 6.61 -10.70 -0.57
C ALA A 403 6.06 -9.52 0.25
N LEU A 404 6.89 -8.49 0.44
CA LEU A 404 6.52 -7.28 1.16
C LEU A 404 6.06 -6.17 0.21
N SER A 405 6.38 -6.28 -1.08
CA SER A 405 5.97 -5.31 -2.09
C SER A 405 5.35 -5.96 -3.31
N HIS A 406 4.34 -5.26 -3.85
CA HIS A 406 3.80 -5.50 -5.18
C HIS A 406 3.76 -4.20 -5.97
N ILE A 407 4.36 -4.21 -7.16
CA ILE A 407 4.21 -3.19 -8.19
C ILE A 407 3.48 -3.83 -9.36
N THR A 408 2.57 -3.09 -9.98
CA THR A 408 2.04 -3.48 -11.28
C THR A 408 2.18 -2.35 -12.29
N GLU A 409 2.56 -2.69 -13.50
CA GLU A 409 2.56 -1.78 -14.63
C GLU A 409 1.17 -1.70 -15.27
N CYS A 410 0.68 -0.48 -15.45
CA CYS A 410 -0.63 -0.15 -15.99
C CYS A 410 -0.57 0.69 -17.28
N ALA A 411 0.63 0.95 -17.81
CA ALA A 411 0.84 1.63 -19.07
C ALA A 411 2.23 1.25 -19.61
N GLY A 412 2.30 0.14 -20.34
CA GLY A 412 3.50 -0.35 -21.02
C GLY A 412 3.16 -0.93 -22.38
#